data_AF-A0A0B0SES1-F1
#
_entry.id   AF-A0A0B0SES1-F1
#
_cell.length_a   1.000
_cell.length_b   1.000
_cell.length_c   1.000
_cell.angle_alpha   90.00
_cell.angle_beta   90.00
_cell.angle_gamma   90.00
#
_symmetry.space_group_name_H-M   'P 1'
#
loop_
_entity.id
_entity.type
_entity.pdbx_description
1 polymer ?
#
loop_
_entity_poly.entity_id
_entity_poly.type
_entity_poly.pdbx_seq_one_letter_code
_entity_poly.pdbx_strand_id
1 'polypeptide(L)'
;MTLKEAQLGVDEALKAYEACVEREALEYGEEYERVTFMEYEAPAPDPCAEAFSRLVAAVRAYEAAGGRREDLDLRGQEEKVYEALDRG
;
A
#
# COMPACT_ATOMS: atom_id res chain seq x y z
N MET A 1 -17.78 -8.59 10.52
CA MET A 1 -16.80 -8.99 9.50
C MET A 1 -16.09 -10.22 10.02
N THR A 2 -16.12 -11.33 9.29
CA THR A 2 -15.35 -12.51 9.65
C THR A 2 -13.88 -12.35 9.25
N LEU A 3 -12.99 -13.15 9.85
CA LEU A 3 -11.57 -13.16 9.51
C LEU A 3 -11.34 -13.37 8.00
N LYS A 4 -12.13 -14.25 7.39
CA LYS A 4 -12.01 -14.60 5.97
C LYS A 4 -12.47 -13.47 5.05
N GLU A 5 -13.53 -12.75 5.42
CA GLU A 5 -13.96 -11.54 4.69
C GLU A 5 -12.93 -10.43 4.81
N ALA A 6 -12.32 -10.26 5.98
CA ALA A 6 -11.26 -9.27 6.18
C ALA A 6 -9.99 -9.63 5.38
N GLN A 7 -9.62 -10.91 5.32
CA GLN A 7 -8.50 -11.38 4.50
C GLN A 7 -8.73 -11.08 3.02
N LEU A 8 -9.94 -11.36 2.51
CA LEU A 8 -10.31 -11.04 1.12
C LEU A 8 -10.19 -9.53 0.85
N GLY A 9 -10.59 -8.69 1.81
CA GLY A 9 -10.44 -7.25 1.72
C GLY A 9 -8.98 -6.79 1.65
N VAL A 10 -8.07 -7.45 2.37
CA VAL A 10 -6.63 -7.20 2.28
C VAL A 10 -6.11 -7.59 0.89
N ASP A 11 -6.46 -8.77 0.38
CA ASP A 11 -6.06 -9.23 -0.95
C ASP A 11 -6.52 -8.28 -2.06
N GLU A 12 -7.76 -7.79 -1.99
CA GLU A 12 -8.29 -6.82 -2.96
C GLU A 12 -7.58 -5.47 -2.88
N ALA A 13 -7.32 -4.97 -1.67
CA ALA A 13 -6.60 -3.72 -1.47
C ALA A 13 -5.14 -3.82 -1.92
N LEU A 14 -4.49 -4.97 -1.69
CA LEU A 14 -3.13 -5.24 -2.13
C LEU A 14 -3.04 -5.23 -3.66
N LYS A 15 -3.95 -5.94 -4.34
CA LYS A 15 -4.02 -5.92 -5.82
C LYS A 15 -4.25 -4.53 -6.37
N ALA A 16 -5.11 -3.72 -5.71
CA ALA A 16 -5.37 -2.35 -6.16
C ALA A 16 -4.14 -1.45 -6.00
N TYR A 17 -3.37 -1.64 -4.94
CA TYR A 17 -2.10 -0.95 -4.72
C TYR A 17 -1.03 -1.39 -5.74
N GLU A 18 -0.84 -2.70 -5.95
CA GLU A 18 0.07 -3.24 -6.96
C GLU A 18 -0.28 -2.71 -8.36
N ALA A 19 -1.55 -2.76 -8.76
CA ALA A 19 -2.01 -2.24 -10.05
C ALA A 19 -1.86 -0.71 -10.18
N CYS A 20 -1.80 0.02 -9.07
CA CYS A 20 -1.48 1.45 -9.10
C CYS A 20 0.02 1.66 -9.37
N VAL A 21 0.87 0.95 -8.63
CA VAL A 21 2.34 1.01 -8.78
C VAL A 21 2.76 0.53 -10.18
N GLU A 22 2.15 -0.53 -10.71
CA GLU A 22 2.42 -1.03 -12.06
C GLU A 22 1.99 -0.03 -13.14
N ARG A 23 0.88 0.67 -12.96
CA ARG A 23 0.44 1.72 -13.90
C ARG A 23 1.38 2.93 -13.88
N GLU A 24 1.85 3.33 -12.70
CA GLU A 24 2.88 4.37 -12.58
C GLU A 24 4.18 3.95 -13.28
N ALA A 25 4.63 2.70 -13.06
CA ALA A 25 5.81 2.18 -13.73
C ALA A 25 5.67 2.11 -15.26
N LEU A 26 4.47 1.78 -15.78
CA LEU A 26 4.16 1.77 -17.21
C LEU A 26 4.05 3.17 -17.83
N GLU A 27 3.55 4.16 -17.07
CA GLU A 27 3.39 5.54 -17.54
C GLU A 27 4.73 6.31 -17.57
N TYR A 28 5.72 5.90 -16.77
CA TYR A 28 7.05 6.53 -16.67
C TYR A 28 8.22 5.67 -17.22
N GLY A 29 7.93 4.60 -17.95
CA GLY A 29 8.92 3.68 -18.51
C GLY A 29 9.65 4.22 -19.74
N GLU A 30 10.72 5.01 -19.52
CA GLU A 30 12.01 5.09 -20.27
C GLU A 30 12.87 6.31 -19.87
N GLU A 31 12.37 7.25 -19.05
CA GLU A 31 13.17 8.32 -18.42
C GLU A 31 13.02 8.29 -16.88
N TYR A 32 13.73 7.37 -16.23
CA TYR A 32 13.93 7.38 -14.78
C TYR A 32 15.40 7.64 -14.40
N GLU A 33 16.09 8.42 -15.22
CA GLU A 33 17.41 9.00 -14.89
C GLU A 33 17.36 10.51 -15.19
N ARG A 34 17.39 11.34 -14.12
CA ARG A 34 17.15 12.80 -14.03
C ARG A 34 15.65 13.11 -13.88
N VAL A 35 15.12 13.47 -12.71
CA VAL A 35 15.37 14.75 -12.02
C VAL A 35 15.16 14.58 -10.50
N THR A 36 16.23 14.30 -9.76
CA THR A 36 16.29 14.55 -8.31
C THR A 36 16.83 15.95 -8.07
N PHE A 37 16.10 17.00 -8.48
CA PHE A 37 16.44 18.38 -8.09
C PHE A 37 15.25 19.33 -8.31
N MET A 38 14.54 19.67 -7.24
CA MET A 38 14.28 21.05 -6.81
C MET A 38 13.47 21.08 -5.50
N GLU A 39 13.88 22.01 -4.64
CA GLU A 39 13.42 22.22 -3.28
C GLU A 39 12.02 22.85 -3.20
N TYR A 40 11.30 22.58 -2.10
CA TYR A 40 10.12 23.27 -1.56
C TYR A 40 8.89 23.45 -2.47
N GLU A 41 7.99 22.47 -2.45
CA GLU A 41 6.53 22.60 -2.24
C GLU A 41 6.02 21.16 -2.03
N ALA A 42 4.90 20.96 -1.30
CA ALA A 42 4.46 19.66 -0.75
C ALA A 42 4.76 18.46 -1.68
N PRO A 43 5.32 17.33 -1.16
CA PRO A 43 5.63 16.17 -1.98
C PRO A 43 4.42 15.88 -2.88
N ALA A 44 4.66 15.77 -4.19
CA ALA A 44 3.59 15.50 -5.14
C ALA A 44 2.73 14.36 -4.57
N PRO A 45 1.40 14.50 -4.54
CA PRO A 45 0.56 13.50 -3.92
C PRO A 45 0.85 12.17 -4.62
N ASP A 46 1.44 11.24 -3.89
CA ASP A 46 1.75 9.90 -4.39
C ASP A 46 0.43 9.34 -4.93
N PRO A 47 0.33 9.06 -6.24
CA PRO A 47 -0.94 8.71 -6.87
C PRO A 47 -1.48 7.38 -6.34
N CYS A 48 -0.63 6.60 -5.66
CA CYS A 48 -0.95 5.33 -5.02
C CYS A 48 -1.11 5.44 -3.50
N ALA A 49 -0.92 6.63 -2.89
CA ALA A 49 -1.09 6.84 -1.45
C ALA A 49 -2.50 6.49 -0.96
N GLU A 50 -3.54 6.76 -1.75
CA GLU A 50 -4.92 6.39 -1.39
C GLU A 50 -5.09 4.86 -1.40
N ALA A 51 -4.52 4.17 -2.40
CA ALA A 51 -4.55 2.72 -2.48
C ALA A 51 -3.76 2.07 -1.33
N PHE A 52 -2.59 2.63 -0.99
CA PHE A 52 -1.80 2.20 0.15
C PHE A 52 -2.54 2.44 1.48
N SER A 53 -3.18 3.59 1.66
CA SER A 53 -3.98 3.89 2.85
C SER A 53 -5.14 2.91 3.00
N ARG A 54 -5.78 2.51 1.88
CA ARG A 54 -6.82 1.46 1.88
C ARG A 54 -6.26 0.10 2.25
N LEU A 55 -5.06 -0.27 1.78
CA LEU A 55 -4.37 -1.50 2.19
C LEU A 55 -4.11 -1.50 3.70
N VAL A 56 -3.55 -0.43 4.25
CA VAL A 56 -3.30 -0.30 5.70
C VAL A 56 -4.61 -0.42 6.49
N ALA A 57 -5.68 0.25 6.04
CA ALA A 57 -6.99 0.15 6.69
C ALA A 57 -7.57 -1.27 6.63
N ALA A 58 -7.38 -2.00 5.53
CA ALA A 58 -7.81 -3.39 5.39
C ALA A 58 -7.06 -4.32 6.35
N VAL A 59 -5.74 -4.12 6.52
CA VAL A 59 -4.95 -4.90 7.50
C VAL A 59 -5.40 -4.60 8.92
N ARG A 60 -5.68 -3.33 9.28
CA ARG A 60 -6.27 -2.98 10.60
C ARG A 60 -7.61 -3.68 10.84
N ALA A 61 -8.46 -3.76 9.82
CA ALA A 61 -9.74 -4.46 9.92
C ALA A 61 -9.56 -5.97 10.11
N TYR A 62 -8.53 -6.57 9.48
CA TYR A 62 -8.17 -7.96 9.68
C TYR A 62 -7.66 -8.24 11.11
N GLU A 63 -6.81 -7.37 11.65
CA GLU A 63 -6.35 -7.46 13.04
C GLU A 63 -7.51 -7.28 14.04
N ALA A 64 -8.41 -6.32 13.79
CA ALA A 64 -9.61 -6.11 14.59
C ALA A 64 -10.59 -7.31 14.55
N ALA A 65 -10.57 -8.09 13.47
CA ALA A 65 -11.33 -9.34 13.36
C ALA A 65 -10.66 -10.53 14.08
N GLY A 66 -9.52 -10.32 14.73
CA GLY A 66 -8.77 -11.32 15.50
C GLY A 66 -7.66 -12.03 14.73
N GLY A 67 -7.29 -11.53 13.53
CA GLY A 67 -6.16 -12.04 12.76
C GLY A 67 -4.83 -11.43 13.21
N ARG A 68 -3.72 -12.06 12.84
CA ARG A 68 -2.39 -11.47 13.01
C ARG A 68 -1.87 -11.00 11.67
N ARG A 69 -1.37 -9.77 11.59
CA ARG A 69 -0.78 -9.22 10.36
C ARG A 69 0.33 -10.09 9.74
N GLU A 70 0.98 -10.91 10.56
CA GLU A 70 2.01 -11.89 10.19
C GLU A 70 1.46 -13.07 9.36
N ASP A 71 0.16 -13.35 9.47
CA ASP A 71 -0.53 -14.42 8.73
C ASP A 71 -0.95 -13.96 7.31
N LEU A 72 -0.75 -12.68 6.97
CA LEU A 72 -1.07 -12.10 5.66
C LEU A 72 0.16 -12.12 4.74
N ASP A 73 -0.03 -12.57 3.50
CA ASP A 73 0.96 -12.41 2.43
C ASP A 73 0.80 -11.03 1.79
N LEU A 74 1.69 -10.10 2.14
CA LEU A 74 1.71 -8.73 1.61
C LEU A 74 2.67 -8.57 0.42
N ARG A 75 3.18 -9.68 -0.13
CA ARG A 75 3.98 -9.74 -1.36
C ARG A 75 5.17 -8.77 -1.37
N GLY A 76 5.90 -8.68 -0.26
CA GLY A 76 7.07 -7.81 -0.15
C GLY A 76 6.75 -6.37 0.29
N GLN A 77 5.49 -6.05 0.60
CA GLN A 77 5.08 -4.75 1.17
C GLN A 77 4.98 -4.76 2.70
N GLU A 78 5.40 -5.84 3.36
CA GLU A 78 5.26 -6.05 4.81
C GLU A 78 5.88 -4.90 5.61
N GLU A 79 7.13 -4.54 5.31
CA GLU A 79 7.85 -3.48 6.03
C GLU A 79 7.11 -2.14 5.96
N LYS A 80 6.68 -1.73 4.77
CA LYS A 80 5.96 -0.45 4.56
C LYS A 80 4.62 -0.44 5.27
N VAL A 81 3.85 -1.51 5.13
CA VAL A 81 2.53 -1.63 5.77
C VAL A 81 2.68 -1.66 7.28
N TYR A 82 3.64 -2.39 7.82
CA TYR A 82 3.85 -2.50 9.27
C TYR A 82 4.34 -1.19 9.87
N GLU A 83 5.27 -0.49 9.20
CA GLU A 83 5.69 0.85 9.63
C GLU A 83 4.51 1.83 9.65
N ALA A 84 3.65 1.81 8.63
CA ALA A 84 2.46 2.65 8.56
C ALA A 84 1.43 2.28 9.64
N LEU A 85 1.30 1.00 9.98
CA LEU A 85 0.45 0.53 11.08
C LEU A 85 0.98 1.02 12.42
N ASP A 86 2.28 0.92 12.68
CA ASP A 86 2.90 1.26 13.97
C ASP A 86 2.98 2.78 14.22
N ARG A 87 2.93 3.60 13.17
CA ARG A 87 2.99 5.08 13.27
C ARG A 87 1.66 5.76 13.64
N GLY A 88 0.53 5.07 13.68
CA GLY A 88 -0.79 5.70 13.92
C GLY A 88 -1.75 4.86 14.72
#